data_AF-A0A7C5DPC2-F1
#
_entry.id   AF-A0A7C5DPC2-F1
#
_cell.length_a   1.000
_cell.length_b   1.000
_cell.length_c   1.000
_cell.angle_alpha   90.00
_cell.angle_beta   90.00
_cell.angle_gamma   90.00
#
_symmetry.space_group_name_H-M   'P 1'
#
loop_
_entity.id
_entity.type
_entity.pdbx_description
1 polymer ?
#
loop_
_entity_poly.entity_id
_entity_poly.type
_entity_poly.pdbx_seq_one_letter_code
_entity_poly.pdbx_strand_id
1 'polypeptide(L)'
;MGFEPYNVNYSTSTEPDSPENVTIYIESDSVHISWNSVPGATSYKIYSDTDPYGTFSTDEWTGSDMSWSEAIPIETKKFYRVTAVN
;
A
#
# COMPACT_ATOMS: atom_id res chain seq x y z
N MET A 1 19.88 35.15 -25.15
CA MET A 1 19.74 33.68 -25.15
C MET A 1 19.45 33.28 -23.71
N GLY A 2 18.21 33.14 -23.27
CA GLY A 2 17.23 32.15 -23.73
C GLY A 2 17.35 30.95 -22.79
N PHE A 3 16.80 31.05 -21.58
CA PHE A 3 16.70 29.91 -20.68
C PHE A 3 15.68 28.95 -21.32
N GLU A 4 16.17 27.85 -21.87
CA GLU A 4 15.33 26.72 -22.27
C GLU A 4 14.49 26.32 -21.04
N PRO A 5 13.14 26.40 -21.09
CA PRO A 5 12.35 25.84 -20.01
C PRO A 5 12.60 24.33 -20.03
N TYR A 6 13.10 23.78 -18.93
CA TYR A 6 13.05 22.35 -18.69
C TYR A 6 11.57 21.95 -18.76
N ASN A 7 11.17 21.39 -19.90
CA ASN A 7 9.83 20.89 -20.12
C ASN A 7 9.71 19.62 -19.29
N VAL A 8 9.39 19.78 -18.00
CA VAL A 8 8.92 18.66 -17.19
C VAL A 8 7.58 18.28 -17.81
N ASN A 9 7.58 17.22 -18.62
CA ASN A 9 6.35 16.54 -18.97
C ASN A 9 5.80 15.99 -17.66
N TYR A 10 4.92 16.76 -17.02
CA TYR A 10 4.03 16.23 -15.99
C TYR A 10 3.06 15.31 -16.72
N SER A 11 3.49 14.08 -16.97
CA SER A 11 2.55 12.96 -16.99
C SER A 11 1.94 12.97 -15.60
N THR A 12 0.80 13.62 -15.41
CA THR A 12 0.00 13.41 -14.20
C THR A 12 -0.48 11.98 -14.31
N SER A 13 0.35 11.04 -13.84
CA SER A 13 -0.09 9.70 -13.52
C SER A 13 -1.24 9.90 -12.56
N THR A 14 -2.45 9.65 -13.04
CA THR A 14 -3.66 9.74 -12.22
C THR A 14 -3.71 8.58 -11.23
N GLU A 15 -2.69 7.73 -11.15
CA GLU A 15 -2.57 6.68 -10.14
C GLU A 15 -1.56 7.13 -9.08
N PRO A 16 -1.90 7.07 -7.77
CA PRO A 16 -0.97 7.36 -6.70
C PRO A 16 0.24 6.42 -6.74
N ASP A 17 1.41 6.89 -6.32
CA ASP A 17 2.58 6.04 -6.16
C ASP A 17 2.35 4.93 -5.12
N SER A 18 3.16 3.87 -5.17
CA SER A 18 3.10 2.81 -4.15
C SER A 18 3.46 3.36 -2.76
N PRO A 19 2.76 2.96 -1.68
CA PRO A 19 3.13 3.33 -0.32
C PRO A 19 4.55 2.94 0.03
N GLU A 20 5.31 3.88 0.59
CA GLU A 20 6.66 3.63 1.12
C GLU A 20 6.64 3.32 2.62
N ASN A 21 7.76 2.77 3.12
CA ASN A 21 7.97 2.46 4.54
C ASN A 21 6.89 1.54 5.13
N VAL A 22 6.37 0.60 4.32
CA VAL A 22 5.44 -0.42 4.78
C VAL A 22 6.11 -1.25 5.87
N THR A 23 5.58 -1.15 7.09
CA THR A 23 6.10 -1.84 8.26
C THR A 23 5.05 -2.84 8.74
N ILE A 24 5.49 -4.05 9.04
CA ILE A 24 4.65 -5.11 9.59
C ILE A 24 5.27 -5.59 10.91
N TYR A 25 4.45 -5.68 11.94
CA TYR A 25 4.85 -6.25 13.22
C TYR A 25 3.70 -7.06 13.83
N ILE A 26 4.06 -8.03 14.66
CA ILE A 26 3.09 -8.88 15.36
C ILE A 26 3.11 -8.47 16.83
N GLU A 27 1.94 -8.18 17.38
CA GLU A 27 1.77 -7.83 18.79
C GLU A 27 0.64 -8.68 19.40
N SER A 28 0.97 -9.41 20.48
CA SER A 28 0.08 -10.36 21.16
C SER A 28 -0.49 -11.42 20.22
N ASP A 29 -1.68 -11.17 19.64
CA ASP A 29 -2.41 -12.07 18.75
C ASP A 29 -2.88 -11.33 17.49
N SER A 30 -2.22 -10.23 17.12
CA SER A 30 -2.59 -9.41 15.95
C SER A 30 -1.40 -9.00 15.11
N VAL A 31 -1.62 -8.98 13.80
CA VAL A 31 -0.70 -8.43 12.80
C VAL A 31 -1.07 -6.97 12.63
N HIS A 32 -0.09 -6.09 12.78
CA HIS A 32 -0.21 -4.66 12.55
C HIS A 32 0.61 -4.27 11.33
N ILE A 33 -0.02 -3.55 10.42
CA ILE A 33 0.58 -3.03 9.19
C ILE A 33 0.41 -1.52 9.19
N SER A 34 1.49 -0.80 8.92
CA SER A 34 1.47 0.65 8.77
C SER A 34 2.29 1.07 7.55
N TRP A 35 1.96 2.22 6.98
CA TRP A 35 2.62 2.76 5.80
C TRP A 35 2.59 4.29 5.81
N ASN A 36 3.44 4.92 4.99
CA ASN A 36 3.41 6.36 4.85
C ASN A 36 2.25 6.81 3.97
N SER A 37 1.73 8.01 4.25
CA SER A 37 0.71 8.63 3.41
C SER A 37 1.25 8.90 2.00
N VAL A 38 0.54 8.45 0.97
CA VAL A 38 0.90 8.67 -0.43
C VAL A 38 0.22 9.95 -0.94
N PRO A 39 0.97 10.92 -1.51
CA PRO A 39 0.39 12.09 -2.16
C PRO A 39 -0.57 11.68 -3.29
N GLY A 40 -1.80 12.18 -3.22
CA GLY A 40 -2.83 11.89 -4.22
C GLY A 40 -3.67 10.65 -3.94
N ALA A 41 -3.37 9.85 -2.91
CA ALA A 41 -4.22 8.74 -2.49
C ALA A 41 -5.45 9.24 -1.71
N THR A 42 -6.64 8.75 -2.07
CA THR A 42 -7.89 8.96 -1.33
C THR A 42 -8.17 7.80 -0.37
N SER A 43 -7.64 6.61 -0.67
CA SER A 43 -7.77 5.41 0.14
C SER A 43 -6.61 4.45 -0.09
N TYR A 44 -6.52 3.43 0.76
CA TYR A 44 -5.57 2.33 0.67
C TYR A 44 -6.34 1.02 0.65
N LYS A 45 -5.82 0.08 -0.12
CA LYS A 45 -6.30 -1.30 -0.19
C LYS A 45 -5.21 -2.23 0.30
N ILE A 46 -5.60 -3.17 1.16
CA ILE A 46 -4.74 -4.24 1.62
C ILE A 46 -5.21 -5.50 0.97
N TYR A 47 -4.31 -6.12 0.24
CA TYR A 47 -4.51 -7.43 -0.31
C TYR A 47 -3.70 -8.45 0.48
N SER A 48 -4.23 -9.66 0.57
CA SER A 48 -3.50 -10.78 1.15
C SER A 48 -3.36 -11.95 0.18
N ASP A 49 -2.27 -12.70 0.36
CA ASP A 49 -2.05 -13.94 -0.37
C ASP A 49 -1.18 -14.90 0.45
N THR A 50 -1.25 -16.20 0.16
CA THR A 50 -0.36 -17.21 0.75
C THR A 50 0.92 -17.39 -0.06
N ASP A 51 0.91 -16.95 -1.32
CA ASP A 51 2.08 -16.94 -2.21
C ASP A 51 2.67 -15.52 -2.29
N PRO A 52 3.98 -15.31 -1.98
CA PRO A 52 4.61 -14.01 -2.15
C PRO A 52 4.60 -13.48 -3.60
N TYR A 53 4.49 -14.38 -4.58
CA TYR A 53 4.40 -14.07 -6.00
C TYR A 53 2.98 -14.23 -6.54
N GLY A 54 2.01 -14.40 -5.65
CA GLY A 54 0.59 -14.48 -5.97
C GLY A 54 0.07 -13.19 -6.61
N THR A 55 -1.15 -13.26 -7.14
CA THR A 55 -1.78 -12.11 -7.77
C THR A 55 -2.35 -11.12 -6.76
N PHE A 56 -2.41 -11.49 -5.47
CA PHE A 56 -3.00 -10.68 -4.40
C PHE A 56 -4.42 -10.25 -4.80
N SER A 57 -5.26 -11.23 -5.13
CA SER A 57 -6.61 -11.02 -5.66
C SER A 57 -7.66 -10.81 -4.57
N THR A 58 -7.34 -11.16 -3.32
CA THR A 58 -8.24 -11.02 -2.17
C THR A 58 -8.00 -9.68 -1.49
N ASP A 59 -9.03 -8.82 -1.49
CA ASP A 59 -9.04 -7.57 -0.72
C ASP A 59 -9.43 -7.90 0.73
N GLU A 60 -8.54 -7.61 1.67
CA GLU A 60 -8.80 -7.76 3.11
C GLU A 60 -9.48 -6.50 3.67
N TRP A 61 -9.09 -5.34 3.15
CA TRP A 61 -9.51 -4.07 3.69
C TRP A 61 -9.31 -2.93 2.71
N THR A 62 -10.25 -1.99 2.75
CA THR A 62 -10.14 -0.70 2.08
C THR A 62 -10.47 0.41 3.09
N GLY A 63 -9.64 1.43 3.20
CA GLY A 63 -9.92 2.60 4.03
C GLY A 63 -8.89 3.72 3.87
N SER A 64 -9.08 4.81 4.60
CA SER A 64 -8.26 6.03 4.49
C SER A 64 -7.18 6.16 5.56
N ASP A 65 -7.16 5.24 6.53
CA ASP A 65 -6.14 5.22 7.57
C ASP A 65 -4.76 4.83 7.02
N MET A 66 -3.70 5.16 7.76
CA MET A 66 -2.31 4.79 7.43
C MET A 66 -1.84 3.55 8.20
N SER A 67 -2.78 2.85 8.82
CA SER A 67 -2.54 1.61 9.54
C SER A 67 -3.76 0.71 9.50
N TRP A 68 -3.50 -0.58 9.57
CA TRP A 68 -4.50 -1.62 9.65
C TRP A 68 -4.00 -2.78 10.50
N SER A 69 -4.93 -3.50 11.11
CA SER A 69 -4.60 -4.68 11.89
C SER A 69 -5.62 -5.79 11.73
N GLU A 70 -5.15 -7.02 11.75
CA GLU A 70 -5.95 -8.24 11.71
C GLU A 70 -5.50 -9.15 12.86
N ALA A 71 -6.40 -10.02 13.35
CA ALA A 71 -5.98 -11.13 14.19
C ALA A 71 -4.97 -12.01 13.42
N ILE A 72 -4.04 -12.67 14.12
CA ILE A 72 -3.06 -13.54 13.47
C ILE A 72 -3.82 -14.59 12.64
N PRO A 73 -3.57 -14.68 11.32
CA PRO A 73 -4.24 -15.65 10.48
C PRO A 73 -3.89 -17.06 10.95
N ILE A 74 -4.86 -17.97 10.90
CA ILE A 74 -4.67 -19.39 11.27
C ILE A 74 -3.68 -20.11 10.34
N GLU A 75 -3.33 -19.50 9.21
CA GLU A 75 -2.39 -20.03 8.24
C GLU A 75 -0.95 -19.74 8.66
N THR A 76 -0.03 -20.68 8.39
CA THR A 76 1.36 -20.59 8.82
C THR A 76 2.14 -19.39 8.26
N LYS A 77 1.64 -18.77 7.17
CA LYS A 77 2.24 -17.58 6.56
C LYS A 77 1.25 -16.88 5.62
N LYS A 78 1.09 -15.57 5.79
CA LYS A 78 0.30 -14.69 4.91
C LYS A 78 1.20 -13.54 4.45
N PHE A 79 1.05 -13.11 3.21
CA PHE A 79 1.73 -11.96 2.62
C PHE A 79 0.72 -10.86 2.41
N TYR A 80 1.17 -9.61 2.56
CA TYR A 80 0.30 -8.45 2.45
C TYR A 80 0.87 -7.47 1.42
N ARG A 81 -0.02 -6.90 0.60
CA ARG A 81 0.31 -5.83 -0.35
C ARG A 81 -0.58 -4.63 -0.08
N VAL A 82 0.03 -3.49 0.21
CA VAL A 82 -0.67 -2.21 0.39
C VAL A 82 -0.63 -1.45 -0.93
N THR A 83 -1.79 -1.01 -1.41
CA THR A 83 -1.93 -0.23 -2.66
C THR A 83 -2.65 1.07 -2.37
N ALA A 84 -2.10 2.18 -2.84
CA ALA A 84 -2.75 3.48 -2.76
C ALA A 84 -3.72 3.65 -3.94
N VAL A 85 -4.90 4.21 -3.67
CA VAL A 85 -5.98 4.39 -4.65
C VAL A 85 -6.53 5.80 -4.53
N ASN A 86 -6.94 6.42 -5.65
CA ASN A 86 -7.57 7.73 -5.67
C ASN A 86 -8.99 7.75 -6.21
#